data_AF-A0A9R0J1A8-F1
#
_entry.id   AF-A0A9R0J1A8-F1
#
_cell.length_a   1.000
_cell.length_b   1.000
_cell.length_c   1.000
_cell.angle_alpha   90.00
_cell.angle_beta   90.00
_cell.angle_gamma   90.00
#
_symmetry.space_group_name_H-M   'P 1'
#
loop_
_entity.id
_entity.type
_entity.pdbx_description
1 polymer ?
#
loop_
_entity_poly.entity_id
_entity_poly.type
_entity_poly.pdbx_seq_one_letter_code
_entity_poly.pdbx_strand_id
1 'polypeptide(L)'
;MSTWASIIATNWDPDEWEIVNDDGFVYKRKKRRIDPTSFARAPDPEPDPALRIKEKRKNKRAALLKLKEKYLKEISGWDNLSNTLKAKQDSVISKREQVKKSSGEDKEGGKLLEMGDKGFESVDNSSGSLLDELLKQVEEQETILHNIEQLCDVAESLCYAHEEMAKTSYLNLPVWEGNPRETAASLCED
;
A
#
# COMPACT_ATOMS: atom_id res chain seq x y z
N MET A 1 -61.90 -15.20 1.14
CA MET A 1 -61.86 -14.63 2.51
C MET A 1 -60.47 -14.85 3.08
N SER A 2 -59.85 -13.74 3.48
CA SER A 2 -58.76 -13.57 4.47
C SER A 2 -57.36 -14.16 4.23
N THR A 3 -56.53 -13.30 3.66
CA THR A 3 -55.13 -12.96 4.01
C THR A 3 -54.54 -13.53 5.29
N TRP A 4 -53.30 -14.03 5.23
CA TRP A 4 -52.25 -13.71 6.22
C TRP A 4 -50.88 -13.65 5.53
N ALA A 5 -50.35 -12.44 5.41
CA ALA A 5 -48.97 -12.20 5.07
C ALA A 5 -48.06 -12.72 6.19
N SER A 6 -47.15 -13.64 5.88
CA SER A 6 -46.02 -13.93 6.75
C SER A 6 -45.06 -12.74 6.70
N ILE A 7 -45.34 -11.76 7.55
CA ILE A 7 -44.35 -10.77 7.97
C ILE A 7 -43.21 -11.57 8.59
N ILE A 8 -42.02 -11.52 7.98
CA ILE A 8 -40.78 -11.87 8.64
C ILE A 8 -40.64 -10.86 9.78
N ALA A 9 -41.20 -11.19 10.93
CA ALA A 9 -40.83 -10.56 12.17
C ALA A 9 -39.37 -10.95 12.40
N THR A 10 -38.45 -10.03 12.11
CA THR A 10 -37.12 -10.05 12.71
C THR A 10 -37.33 -10.13 14.21
N ASN A 11 -37.23 -11.36 14.74
CA ASN A 11 -37.24 -11.65 16.16
C ASN A 11 -35.96 -11.03 16.73
N TRP A 12 -36.04 -9.75 17.10
CA TRP A 12 -35.03 -9.07 17.89
C TRP A 12 -35.09 -9.66 19.29
N ASP A 13 -34.47 -10.82 19.47
CA ASP A 13 -34.37 -11.47 20.77
C ASP A 13 -33.34 -10.68 21.60
N PRO A 14 -33.76 -9.92 22.63
CA PRO A 14 -32.86 -9.06 23.40
C PRO A 14 -31.78 -9.86 24.15
N ASP A 15 -31.98 -11.17 24.31
CA ASP A 15 -31.04 -12.10 24.96
C ASP A 15 -29.89 -12.58 24.05
N GLU A 16 -29.88 -12.19 22.76
CA GLU A 16 -28.86 -12.62 21.80
C GLU A 16 -27.57 -11.78 21.84
N TRP A 17 -27.57 -10.62 22.49
CA TRP A 17 -26.43 -9.70 22.49
C TRP A 17 -25.80 -9.58 23.88
N GLU A 18 -24.48 -9.78 23.96
CA GLU A 18 -23.69 -9.52 25.17
C GLU A 18 -22.92 -8.20 25.05
N ILE A 19 -22.83 -7.46 26.16
CA ILE A 19 -22.02 -6.25 26.25
C ILE A 19 -20.60 -6.68 26.60
N VAL A 20 -19.64 -6.31 25.75
CA VAL A 20 -18.22 -6.60 25.94
C VAL A 20 -17.41 -5.32 26.01
N ASN A 21 -16.47 -5.28 26.96
CA ASN A 21 -15.51 -4.20 27.11
C ASN A 21 -14.13 -4.71 26.65
N ASP A 22 -13.69 -4.23 25.50
CA ASP A 22 -12.33 -4.47 25.00
C ASP A 22 -11.55 -3.17 25.02
N ASP A 23 -10.52 -3.12 25.87
CA ASP A 23 -9.58 -2.00 25.99
C ASP A 23 -10.26 -0.62 26.18
N GLY A 24 -11.36 -0.57 26.93
CA GLY A 24 -12.10 0.66 27.26
C GLY A 24 -13.20 1.02 26.26
N PHE A 25 -13.35 0.26 25.17
CA PHE A 25 -14.46 0.36 24.25
C PHE A 25 -15.53 -0.66 24.61
N VAL A 26 -16.74 -0.17 24.88
CA VAL A 26 -17.90 -1.00 25.20
C VAL A 26 -18.76 -1.14 23.95
N TYR A 27 -18.92 -2.38 23.47
CA TYR A 27 -19.74 -2.69 22.31
C TYR A 27 -20.63 -3.91 22.54
N LYS A 28 -21.71 -4.01 21.77
CA LYS A 28 -22.60 -5.17 21.75
C LYS A 28 -22.09 -6.17 20.72
N ARG A 29 -21.93 -7.43 21.10
CA ARG A 29 -21.64 -8.52 20.16
C ARG A 29 -22.59 -9.68 20.33
N LYS A 30 -22.81 -10.43 19.25
CA LYS A 30 -23.73 -11.57 19.24
C LYS A 30 -23.19 -12.68 20.14
N LYS A 31 -24.00 -13.16 21.08
CA LYS A 31 -23.66 -14.25 22.00
C LYS A 31 -23.43 -15.52 21.18
N ARG A 32 -22.26 -16.13 21.34
CA ARG A 32 -21.97 -17.41 20.65
C ARG A 32 -22.89 -18.48 21.25
N ARG A 33 -23.75 -19.09 20.41
CA ARG A 33 -24.58 -20.23 20.83
C ARG A 33 -23.65 -21.40 21.14
N ILE A 34 -23.39 -21.63 22.42
CA ILE A 34 -22.81 -22.88 22.91
C ILE A 34 -23.98 -23.86 22.90
N ASP A 35 -24.00 -24.78 21.93
CA ASP A 35 -24.92 -25.90 21.94
C ASP A 35 -24.69 -26.69 23.25
N PRO A 36 -25.70 -26.92 24.10
CA PRO A 36 -25.51 -27.67 25.35
C PRO A 36 -25.05 -29.12 25.12
N THR A 37 -25.01 -29.61 23.87
CA THR A 37 -24.42 -30.91 23.51
C THR A 37 -22.90 -30.82 23.22
N SER A 38 -22.33 -29.63 23.04
CA SER A 38 -20.91 -29.45 22.72
C SER A 38 -20.02 -29.31 23.97
N PHE A 39 -20.22 -30.15 24.98
CA PHE A 39 -19.21 -30.30 26.03
C PHE A 39 -18.15 -31.31 25.58
N ALA A 40 -17.03 -30.80 25.07
CA ALA A 40 -15.66 -31.24 25.43
C ALA A 40 -14.62 -30.71 24.42
N ARG A 41 -14.42 -29.39 24.38
CA ARG A 41 -13.04 -28.92 24.35
C ARG A 41 -12.85 -28.12 25.63
N ALA A 42 -11.99 -28.63 26.52
CA ALA A 42 -11.53 -27.83 27.65
C ALA A 42 -11.08 -26.47 27.09
N PRO A 43 -11.48 -25.35 27.70
CA PRO A 43 -10.84 -24.08 27.42
C PRO A 43 -9.33 -24.31 27.57
N ASP A 44 -8.57 -24.01 26.51
CA ASP A 44 -7.11 -23.96 26.61
C ASP A 44 -6.79 -23.11 27.85
N PRO A 45 -5.98 -23.60 28.82
CA PRO A 45 -5.69 -22.87 30.06
C PRO A 45 -5.35 -21.43 29.71
N GLU A 46 -6.24 -20.51 30.12
CA GLU A 46 -6.09 -19.10 29.78
C GLU A 46 -4.73 -18.64 30.33
N PRO A 47 -3.79 -18.22 29.46
CA PRO A 47 -2.46 -17.89 29.93
C PRO A 47 -2.57 -16.75 30.94
N ASP A 48 -1.82 -16.89 32.04
CA ASP A 48 -1.82 -15.95 33.17
C ASP A 48 -1.91 -14.50 32.66
N PRO A 49 -2.91 -13.71 33.11
CA PRO A 49 -3.10 -12.34 32.65
C PRO A 49 -1.81 -11.50 32.75
N ALA A 50 -0.93 -11.79 33.71
CA ALA A 50 0.37 -11.14 33.82
C ALA A 50 1.32 -11.46 32.66
N LEU A 51 1.28 -12.68 32.11
CA LEU A 51 2.06 -13.08 30.93
C LEU A 51 1.55 -12.38 29.66
N ARG A 52 0.23 -12.31 29.47
CA ARG A 52 -0.39 -11.58 28.33
C ARG A 52 0.00 -10.09 28.35
N ILE A 53 -0.03 -9.45 29.52
CA ILE A 53 0.39 -8.04 29.67
C ILE A 53 1.88 -7.87 29.36
N LYS A 54 2.75 -8.79 29.81
CA LYS A 54 4.19 -8.75 29.52
C LYS A 54 4.48 -8.89 28.03
N GLU A 55 3.81 -9.80 27.34
CA GLU A 55 3.95 -10.01 25.91
C GLU A 55 3.47 -8.79 25.11
N LYS A 56 2.30 -8.23 25.45
CA LYS A 56 1.81 -6.97 24.87
C LYS A 56 2.84 -5.83 25.05
N ARG A 57 3.43 -5.69 26.24
CA ARG A 57 4.48 -4.70 26.52
C ARG A 57 5.73 -4.93 25.67
N LYS A 58 6.16 -6.19 25.50
CA LYS A 58 7.29 -6.56 24.65
C LYS A 58 7.03 -6.18 23.19
N ASN A 59 5.84 -6.50 22.68
CA ASN A 59 5.45 -6.19 21.29
C ASN A 59 5.37 -4.68 21.05
N LYS A 60 4.79 -3.92 21.98
CA LYS A 60 4.76 -2.45 21.91
C LYS A 60 6.18 -1.86 21.88
N ARG A 61 7.08 -2.34 22.75
CA ARG A 61 8.49 -1.90 22.74
C ARG A 61 9.18 -2.22 21.42
N ALA A 62 8.98 -3.43 20.88
CA ALA A 62 9.56 -3.82 19.61
C ALA A 62 9.06 -2.96 18.44
N ALA A 63 7.76 -2.66 18.38
CA ALA A 63 7.18 -1.78 17.37
C ALA A 63 7.75 -0.36 17.45
N LEU A 64 7.88 0.20 18.66
CA LEU A 64 8.46 1.52 18.89
C LEU A 64 9.94 1.58 18.48
N LEU A 65 10.72 0.53 18.76
CA LEU A 65 12.11 0.45 18.34
C LEU A 65 12.25 0.41 16.81
N LYS A 66 11.42 -0.39 16.12
CA LYS A 66 11.37 -0.42 14.66
C LYS A 66 11.02 0.95 14.07
N LEU A 67 10.05 1.63 14.67
CA LEU A 67 9.64 2.96 14.25
C LEU A 67 10.77 3.98 14.44
N LYS A 68 11.45 3.95 15.59
CA LYS A 68 12.64 4.77 15.85
C LYS A 68 13.73 4.52 14.81
N GLU A 69 14.04 3.26 14.52
CA GLU A 69 15.04 2.90 13.51
C GLU A 69 14.66 3.43 12.12
N LYS A 70 13.39 3.29 11.73
CA LYS A 70 12.87 3.81 10.46
C LYS A 70 13.09 5.32 10.37
N TYR A 71 12.68 6.07 11.39
CA TYR A 71 12.85 7.53 11.38
C TYR A 71 14.31 7.96 11.42
N LEU A 72 15.18 7.25 12.14
CA LEU A 72 16.61 7.54 12.11
C LEU A 72 17.22 7.34 10.72
N LYS A 73 16.84 6.27 10.01
CA LYS A 73 17.27 6.06 8.62
C LYS A 73 16.76 7.17 7.70
N GLU A 74 15.49 7.52 7.85
CA GLU A 74 14.89 8.60 7.08
C GLU A 74 15.60 9.94 7.31
N ILE A 75 15.81 10.33 8.58
CA ILE A 75 16.57 11.55 8.95
C ILE A 75 17.97 11.51 8.34
N SER A 76 18.68 10.38 8.43
CA SER A 76 20.02 10.27 7.82
C SER A 76 19.98 10.41 6.29
N GLY A 77 18.91 9.94 5.64
CA GLY A 77 18.68 10.15 4.21
C GLY A 77 18.47 11.63 3.88
N TRP A 78 17.64 12.32 4.67
CA TRP A 78 17.41 13.77 4.53
C TRP A 78 18.68 14.59 4.76
N ASP A 79 19.48 14.24 5.76
CA ASP A 79 20.76 14.92 6.03
C ASP A 79 21.74 14.75 4.86
N ASN A 80 21.85 13.54 4.32
CA ASN A 80 22.72 13.26 3.17
C ASN A 80 22.28 14.04 1.92
N LEU A 81 20.97 14.08 1.64
CA LEU A 81 20.42 14.82 0.52
C LEU A 81 20.67 16.33 0.68
N SER A 82 20.41 16.86 1.87
CA SER A 82 20.65 18.26 2.22
C SER A 82 22.12 18.65 2.04
N ASN A 83 23.04 17.84 2.57
CA ASN A 83 24.47 18.05 2.41
C ASN A 83 24.92 17.98 0.94
N THR A 84 24.37 17.05 0.16
CA THR A 84 24.68 16.91 -1.27
C THR A 84 24.22 18.12 -2.06
N LEU A 85 22.99 18.60 -1.81
CA LEU A 85 22.45 19.80 -2.45
C LEU A 85 23.28 21.03 -2.09
N LYS A 86 23.66 21.17 -0.81
CA LYS A 86 24.51 22.26 -0.34
C LYS A 86 25.89 22.23 -1.00
N ALA A 87 26.52 21.06 -1.10
CA ALA A 87 27.81 20.90 -1.79
C ALA A 87 27.72 21.27 -3.27
N LYS A 88 26.63 20.89 -3.96
CA LYS A 88 26.39 21.31 -5.35
C LYS A 88 26.24 22.83 -5.45
N GLN A 89 25.45 23.45 -4.57
CA GLN A 89 25.26 24.90 -4.54
C GLN A 89 26.59 25.63 -4.32
N ASP A 90 27.37 25.20 -3.33
CA ASP A 90 28.68 25.78 -3.02
C ASP A 90 29.66 25.63 -4.21
N SER A 91 29.59 24.51 -4.94
CA SER A 91 30.38 24.31 -6.15
C SER A 91 30.00 25.24 -7.30
N VAL A 92 28.69 25.56 -7.46
CA VAL A 92 28.19 26.50 -8.46
C VAL A 92 28.61 27.92 -8.12
N ILE A 93 28.48 28.31 -6.85
CA ILE A 93 28.92 29.61 -6.35
C ILE A 93 30.43 29.78 -6.57
N SER A 94 31.23 28.78 -6.17
CA SER A 94 32.70 28.80 -6.35
C SER A 94 33.10 28.94 -7.82
N LYS A 95 32.44 28.21 -8.75
CA LYS A 95 32.69 28.36 -10.19
C LYS A 95 32.35 29.75 -10.70
N ARG A 96 31.22 30.33 -10.25
CA ARG A 96 30.81 31.69 -10.64
C ARG A 96 31.80 32.74 -10.18
N GLU A 97 32.36 32.60 -8.97
CA GLU A 97 33.37 33.50 -8.44
C GLU A 97 34.70 33.41 -9.19
N GLN A 98 35.12 32.20 -9.59
CA GLN A 98 36.32 32.04 -10.43
C GLN A 98 36.18 32.70 -11.81
N VAL A 99 35.02 32.56 -12.47
CA VAL A 99 34.75 33.21 -13.77
C VAL A 99 34.74 34.74 -13.65
N LYS A 100 34.22 35.29 -12.54
CA LYS A 100 34.28 36.73 -12.29
C LYS A 100 35.70 37.24 -12.05
N LYS A 101 36.57 36.41 -11.43
CA LYS A 101 37.96 36.79 -11.14
C LYS A 101 38.86 36.68 -12.37
N SER A 102 38.61 35.74 -13.29
CA SER A 102 39.38 35.62 -14.55
C SER A 102 38.91 36.57 -15.66
N SER A 103 37.75 37.20 -15.53
CA SER A 103 37.24 38.23 -16.46
C SER A 103 37.58 39.67 -16.04
N GLY A 104 38.33 39.86 -14.95
CA GLY A 104 38.56 41.17 -14.33
C GLY A 104 39.90 41.85 -14.66
N GLU A 105 40.75 41.27 -15.51
CA GLU A 105 42.08 41.81 -15.85
C GLU A 105 42.14 42.42 -17.26
N ASP A 106 41.07 43.10 -17.71
CA ASP A 106 41.16 44.05 -18.84
C ASP A 106 39.92 44.96 -18.85
N LYS A 107 39.98 46.09 -18.13
CA LYS A 107 39.41 47.41 -18.49
C LYS A 107 39.47 48.35 -17.29
N GLU A 108 40.59 49.05 -17.22
CA GLU A 108 40.67 50.35 -16.57
C GLU A 108 39.83 51.36 -17.38
N GLY A 109 38.88 52.02 -16.74
CA GLY A 109 38.27 53.25 -17.26
C GLY A 109 36.73 53.33 -17.19
N GLY A 110 36.21 54.04 -16.19
CA GLY A 110 35.03 54.89 -16.40
C GLY A 110 33.80 54.73 -15.48
N LYS A 111 33.75 55.60 -14.46
CA LYS A 111 32.58 56.44 -14.06
C LYS A 111 31.34 55.81 -13.39
N LEU A 112 31.32 55.98 -12.06
CA LEU A 112 30.27 56.48 -11.14
C LEU A 112 28.81 56.75 -11.66
N LEU A 113 27.85 56.18 -10.91
CA LEU A 113 26.37 56.38 -10.78
C LEU A 113 25.46 56.03 -11.97
N GLU A 114 24.45 55.18 -11.75
CA GLU A 114 23.07 55.61 -11.41
C GLU A 114 22.13 54.39 -11.23
N MET A 115 21.11 54.61 -10.40
CA MET A 115 19.99 53.75 -10.01
C MET A 115 19.29 53.07 -11.20
N GLY A 116 18.91 51.81 -11.01
CA GLY A 116 18.08 51.06 -11.96
C GLY A 116 17.37 49.92 -11.24
N ASP A 117 16.36 50.29 -10.45
CA ASP A 117 15.30 49.40 -10.00
C ASP A 117 14.67 48.70 -11.22
N LYS A 118 14.94 47.40 -11.35
CA LYS A 118 14.17 46.52 -12.21
C LYS A 118 13.99 45.18 -11.53
N GLY A 119 12.75 45.00 -11.07
CA GLY A 119 12.00 43.81 -11.46
C GLY A 119 12.35 42.58 -10.65
N PHE A 120 11.67 42.48 -9.52
CA PHE A 120 11.35 41.25 -8.83
C PHE A 120 10.63 40.30 -9.79
N GLU A 121 11.37 39.44 -10.50
CA GLU A 121 10.82 38.29 -11.22
C GLU A 121 11.95 37.28 -11.44
N SER A 122 12.00 36.26 -10.57
CA SER A 122 12.55 34.92 -10.85
C SER A 122 12.80 34.18 -9.53
N VAL A 123 11.74 33.89 -8.78
CA VAL A 123 11.80 32.97 -7.62
C VAL A 123 11.05 31.66 -7.89
N ASP A 124 10.42 31.47 -9.07
CA ASP A 124 9.53 30.32 -9.30
C ASP A 124 10.01 29.27 -10.33
N ASN A 125 11.28 29.32 -10.76
CA ASN A 125 11.80 28.35 -11.74
C ASN A 125 12.43 27.09 -11.10
N SER A 126 12.65 27.09 -9.78
CA SER A 126 13.26 25.93 -9.08
C SER A 126 12.21 24.89 -8.65
N SER A 127 11.01 25.34 -8.31
CA SER A 127 9.82 24.54 -7.98
C SER A 127 9.31 23.80 -9.22
N GLY A 128 9.22 24.50 -10.36
CA GLY A 128 8.80 23.93 -11.64
C GLY A 128 9.71 22.79 -12.10
N SER A 129 11.03 22.97 -12.05
CA SER A 129 11.99 21.94 -12.47
C SER A 129 11.95 20.66 -11.62
N LEU A 130 11.65 20.75 -10.32
CA LEU A 130 11.52 19.56 -9.45
C LEU A 130 10.22 18.81 -9.74
N LEU A 131 9.13 19.54 -9.99
CA LEU A 131 7.86 18.95 -10.41
C LEU A 131 8.00 18.24 -11.75
N ASP A 132 8.72 18.83 -12.71
CA ASP A 132 9.01 18.22 -14.01
C ASP A 132 9.87 16.96 -13.87
N GLU A 133 10.86 16.95 -12.97
CA GLU A 133 11.68 15.76 -12.68
C GLU A 133 10.84 14.63 -12.04
N LEU A 134 9.96 14.97 -11.09
CA LEU A 134 9.03 14.02 -10.47
C LEU A 134 8.01 13.49 -11.48
N LEU A 135 7.47 14.35 -12.36
CA LEU A 135 6.56 13.96 -13.42
C LEU A 135 7.24 12.95 -14.35
N LYS A 136 8.47 13.25 -14.79
CA LYS A 136 9.27 12.35 -15.62
C LYS A 136 9.50 11.00 -14.94
N GLN A 137 9.78 11.00 -13.64
CA GLN A 137 9.97 9.76 -12.89
C GLN A 137 8.69 8.92 -12.83
N VAL A 138 7.51 9.55 -12.71
CA VAL A 138 6.22 8.87 -12.73
C VAL A 138 5.90 8.31 -14.12
N GLU A 139 6.17 9.07 -15.19
CA GLU A 139 6.04 8.61 -16.58
C GLU A 139 6.95 7.40 -16.86
N GLU A 140 8.19 7.41 -16.34
CA GLU A 140 9.09 6.26 -16.43
C GLU A 140 8.53 5.04 -15.66
N GLN A 141 7.96 5.25 -14.47
CA GLN A 141 7.33 4.17 -13.69
C GLN A 141 6.07 3.60 -14.35
N GLU A 142 5.31 4.40 -15.09
CA GLU A 142 4.17 3.94 -15.88
C GLU A 142 4.59 2.86 -16.89
N THR A 143 5.73 3.05 -17.57
CA THR A 143 6.25 2.03 -18.51
C THR A 143 6.57 0.71 -17.82
N ILE A 144 7.10 0.77 -16.59
CA ILE A 144 7.41 -0.43 -15.80
C ILE A 144 6.12 -1.16 -15.41
N LEU A 145 5.10 -0.41 -14.97
CA LEU A 145 3.80 -0.99 -14.63
C LEU A 145 3.14 -1.65 -15.84
N HIS A 146 3.17 -0.99 -17.00
CA HIS A 146 2.63 -1.55 -18.23
C HIS A 146 3.38 -2.82 -18.66
N ASN A 147 4.70 -2.86 -18.50
CA ASN A 147 5.47 -4.08 -18.76
C ASN A 147 5.09 -5.24 -17.82
N ILE A 148 4.84 -4.94 -16.54
CA ILE A 148 4.39 -5.95 -15.57
C ILE A 148 2.98 -6.44 -15.92
N GLU A 149 2.08 -5.54 -16.32
CA GLU A 149 0.73 -5.87 -16.80
C GLU A 149 0.78 -6.83 -17.99
N GLN A 150 1.58 -6.52 -19.02
CA GLN A 150 1.77 -7.41 -20.16
C GLN A 150 2.32 -8.79 -19.77
N LEU A 151 3.25 -8.85 -18.80
CA LEU A 151 3.78 -10.12 -18.29
C LEU A 151 2.71 -10.93 -17.55
N CYS A 152 1.83 -10.27 -16.81
CA CYS A 152 0.68 -10.90 -16.16
C CYS A 152 -0.30 -11.46 -17.20
N ASP A 153 -0.62 -10.71 -18.25
CA ASP A 153 -1.51 -11.18 -19.34
C ASP A 153 -0.94 -12.42 -20.04
N VAL A 154 0.37 -12.40 -20.33
CA VAL A 154 1.06 -13.56 -20.93
C VAL A 154 1.01 -14.75 -19.98
N ALA A 155 1.31 -14.55 -18.69
CA ALA A 155 1.26 -15.62 -17.69
C ALA A 155 -0.16 -16.20 -17.55
N GLU A 156 -1.20 -15.37 -17.54
CA GLU A 156 -2.59 -15.79 -17.48
C GLU A 156 -2.98 -16.60 -18.72
N SER A 157 -2.57 -16.15 -19.91
CA SER A 157 -2.83 -16.88 -21.16
C SER A 157 -2.16 -18.26 -21.20
N LEU A 158 -0.94 -18.38 -20.68
CA LEU A 158 -0.22 -19.66 -20.60
C LEU A 158 -0.87 -20.60 -19.59
N CYS A 159 -1.26 -20.07 -18.41
CA CYS A 159 -1.98 -20.83 -17.39
C CYS A 159 -3.32 -21.33 -17.93
N TYR A 160 -4.09 -20.46 -18.58
CA TYR A 160 -5.37 -20.82 -19.20
C TYR A 160 -5.20 -21.90 -20.28
N ALA A 161 -4.24 -21.74 -21.19
CA ALA A 161 -3.97 -22.72 -22.23
C ALA A 161 -3.57 -24.09 -21.63
N HIS A 162 -2.71 -24.08 -20.60
CA HIS A 162 -2.33 -25.31 -19.89
C HIS A 162 -3.51 -25.97 -19.19
N GLU A 163 -4.37 -25.19 -18.53
CA GLU A 163 -5.58 -25.68 -17.89
C GLU A 163 -6.55 -26.30 -18.90
N GLU A 164 -6.78 -25.65 -20.05
CA GLU A 164 -7.64 -26.19 -21.11
C GLU A 164 -7.04 -27.45 -21.74
N MET A 165 -5.72 -27.52 -21.94
CA MET A 165 -5.05 -28.76 -22.38
C MET A 165 -5.22 -29.89 -21.35
N ALA A 166 -5.10 -29.59 -20.07
CA ALA A 166 -5.33 -30.58 -19.02
C ALA A 166 -6.80 -31.04 -19.01
N LYS A 167 -7.76 -30.11 -19.02
CA LYS A 167 -9.20 -30.42 -19.08
C LYS A 167 -9.54 -31.27 -20.29
N THR A 168 -9.08 -30.89 -21.48
CA THR A 168 -9.32 -31.66 -22.70
C THR A 168 -8.74 -33.07 -22.63
N SER A 169 -7.57 -33.27 -22.02
CA SER A 169 -7.03 -34.61 -21.77
C SER A 169 -7.95 -35.48 -20.91
N TYR A 170 -8.51 -34.93 -19.83
CA TYR A 170 -9.43 -35.67 -18.95
C TYR A 170 -10.82 -35.91 -19.55
N LEU A 171 -11.29 -34.98 -20.39
CA LEU A 171 -12.60 -35.05 -21.02
C LEU A 171 -12.60 -35.93 -22.29
N ASN A 172 -11.47 -36.08 -22.97
CA ASN A 172 -11.33 -36.92 -24.18
C ASN A 172 -10.92 -38.37 -23.85
N LEU A 173 -11.38 -38.93 -22.73
CA LEU A 173 -11.14 -40.34 -22.41
C LEU A 173 -12.21 -41.23 -23.07
N PRO A 174 -11.82 -42.40 -23.64
CA PRO A 174 -12.78 -43.32 -24.29
C PRO A 174 -13.88 -43.87 -23.38
N VAL A 175 -13.70 -43.78 -22.05
CA VAL A 175 -14.68 -44.21 -21.05
C VAL A 175 -15.91 -43.31 -21.01
N TRP A 176 -15.78 -42.06 -21.47
CA TRP A 176 -16.90 -41.15 -21.64
C TRP A 176 -17.53 -41.45 -23.00
N GLU A 177 -18.49 -42.38 -23.06
CA GLU A 177 -19.29 -42.64 -24.25
C GLU A 177 -20.19 -41.42 -24.54
N GLY A 178 -19.63 -40.36 -25.14
CA GLY A 178 -20.31 -39.09 -25.43
C GLY A 178 -19.60 -37.86 -24.87
N ASN A 179 -20.24 -36.68 -24.93
CA ASN A 179 -19.69 -35.44 -24.35
C ASN A 179 -19.84 -35.47 -22.81
N PRO A 180 -18.75 -35.60 -22.04
CA PRO A 180 -18.83 -35.68 -20.58
C PRO A 180 -19.43 -34.43 -19.92
N ARG A 181 -19.48 -33.29 -20.63
CA ARG A 181 -20.13 -32.08 -20.13
C ARG A 181 -21.66 -32.20 -20.15
N GLU A 182 -22.22 -32.91 -21.12
CA GLU A 182 -23.67 -33.13 -21.22
C GLU A 182 -24.14 -34.13 -20.17
N THR A 183 -23.35 -35.18 -19.91
CA THR A 183 -23.66 -36.15 -18.84
C THR A 183 -23.57 -35.51 -17.46
N ALA A 184 -22.55 -34.67 -17.19
CA ALA A 184 -22.45 -33.93 -15.95
C ALA A 184 -23.58 -32.91 -15.76
N ALA A 185 -23.99 -32.20 -16.82
CA ALA A 185 -25.11 -31.27 -16.77
C ALA A 185 -26.44 -31.98 -16.45
N SER A 186 -26.71 -33.13 -17.09
CA SER A 186 -27.92 -33.92 -16.83
C SER A 186 -28.02 -34.48 -15.41
N LEU A 187 -26.90 -34.69 -14.71
CA LEU A 187 -26.88 -35.16 -13.32
C LEU A 187 -27.05 -34.03 -12.28
N CYS A 188 -26.86 -32.77 -12.68
CA CYS A 188 -27.02 -31.61 -11.80
C CYS A 188 -28.42 -30.97 -11.89
N GLU A 189 -29.29 -31.43 -12.80
CA GLU A 189 -30.65 -30.90 -13.00
C GLU A 189 -31.75 -31.63 -12.19
N ASP A 190 -31.38 -32.42 -11.16
CA ASP A 190 -32.31 -33.06 -10.21
C ASP A 190 -32.43 -32.33 -8.85
#